data_AF-A0A426UAL4-F1
#
_entry.id   AF-A0A426UAL4-F1
#
_cell.length_a   1.000
_cell.length_b   1.000
_cell.length_c   1.000
_cell.angle_alpha   90.00
_cell.angle_beta   90.00
_cell.angle_gamma   90.00
#
_symmetry.space_group_name_H-M   'P 1'
#
loop_
_entity.id
_entity.type
_entity.pdbx_description
1 polymer ?
#
loop_
_entity_poly.entity_id
_entity_poly.type
_entity_poly.pdbx_seq_one_letter_code
_entity_poly.pdbx_strand_id
1 'polypeptide(L)'
;PLTGTRAPDVPLANGGRLYESLRGGRFVLITPDLGACDGWAAHKGRLAVEHWATSRRTTVLVRPDGYVAWAAEGADPGATEAVLAAHVGR
;
A
#
# COMPACT_ATOMS: atom_id res chain seq x y z
N PRO A 1 4.26 -6.76 15.29
CA PRO A 1 3.08 -6.20 14.59
C PRO A 1 3.40 -4.82 13.97
N LEU A 2 3.27 -4.68 12.65
CA LEU A 2 3.60 -3.45 11.91
C LEU A 2 2.45 -2.41 11.96
N THR A 3 1.21 -2.85 12.12
CA THR A 3 0.03 -1.98 12.24
C THR A 3 0.16 -0.99 13.39
N GLY A 4 -0.17 0.27 13.13
CA GLY A 4 -0.06 1.36 14.10
C GLY A 4 1.34 1.97 14.23
N THR A 5 2.34 1.42 13.53
CA THR A 5 3.70 2.00 13.53
C THR A 5 3.87 3.02 12.41
N ARG A 6 4.79 3.98 12.61
CA ARG A 6 5.17 4.92 11.55
C ARG A 6 5.90 4.16 10.45
N ALA A 7 5.45 4.29 9.22
CA ALA A 7 6.08 3.62 8.08
C ALA A 7 7.47 4.23 7.84
N PRO A 8 8.53 3.40 7.76
CA PRO A 8 9.84 3.89 7.36
C PRO A 8 9.80 4.36 5.92
N ASP A 9 10.64 5.34 5.59
CA ASP A 9 10.78 5.78 4.21
C ASP A 9 11.56 4.72 3.41
N VAL A 10 10.84 4.04 2.53
CA VAL A 10 11.32 2.86 1.79
C VAL A 10 11.37 3.15 0.30
N PRO A 11 12.36 2.59 -0.42
CA PRO A 11 12.41 2.70 -1.87
C PRO A 11 11.32 1.84 -2.53
N LEU A 12 10.74 2.38 -3.59
CA LEU A 12 9.69 1.75 -4.40
C LEU A 12 10.22 1.39 -5.79
N ALA A 13 9.57 0.43 -6.45
CA ALA A 13 10.00 -0.06 -7.77
C ALA A 13 9.94 1.01 -8.86
N ASN A 14 9.13 2.06 -8.68
CA ASN A 14 9.02 3.20 -9.58
C ASN A 14 10.26 4.15 -9.54
N GLY A 15 11.26 3.83 -8.72
CA GLY A 15 12.47 4.64 -8.52
C GLY A 15 12.32 5.75 -7.48
N GLY A 16 11.12 5.94 -6.94
CA GLY A 16 10.81 6.89 -5.88
C GLY A 16 10.77 6.26 -4.49
N ARG A 17 10.23 7.02 -3.54
CA ARG A 17 10.14 6.64 -2.12
C ARG A 17 8.71 6.73 -1.59
N LEU A 18 8.42 5.96 -0.54
CA LEU A 18 7.10 5.99 0.12
C LEU A 18 6.66 7.41 0.49
N TYR A 19 7.57 8.24 1.03
CA TYR A 19 7.17 9.59 1.45
C TYR A 19 6.83 10.50 0.28
N GLU A 20 7.32 10.22 -0.92
CA GLU A 20 6.93 10.94 -2.13
C GLU A 20 5.52 10.55 -2.55
N SER A 21 5.19 9.25 -2.55
CA SER A 21 3.84 8.75 -2.84
C SER A 21 2.79 9.26 -1.83
N LEU A 22 3.18 9.47 -0.56
CA LEU A 22 2.30 10.00 0.49
C LEU A 22 1.98 11.51 0.33
N ARG A 23 2.78 12.28 -0.42
CA ARG A 23 2.52 13.72 -0.64
C ARG A 23 1.17 13.99 -1.32
N GLY A 24 0.62 12.98 -2.00
CA GLY A 24 -0.72 13.06 -2.59
C GLY A 24 -1.87 13.08 -1.59
N GLY A 25 -1.61 13.00 -0.28
CA GLY A 25 -2.66 13.02 0.75
C GLY A 25 -3.61 11.81 0.70
N ARG A 26 -3.15 10.73 0.07
CA ARG A 26 -3.93 9.52 -0.23
C ARG A 26 -3.30 8.30 0.45
N PHE A 27 -4.07 7.23 0.57
CA PHE A 27 -3.55 5.96 1.05
C PHE A 27 -2.53 5.41 0.04
N VAL A 28 -1.54 4.68 0.54
CA VAL A 28 -0.55 4.00 -0.30
C VAL A 28 -0.56 2.52 0.05
N LEU A 29 -0.92 1.68 -0.92
CA LEU A 29 -0.80 0.23 -0.83
C LEU A 29 0.52 -0.19 -1.51
N ILE A 30 1.45 -0.72 -0.73
CA ILE A 30 2.70 -1.28 -1.24
C ILE A 30 2.53 -2.79 -1.34
N THR A 31 2.66 -3.32 -2.55
CA THR A 31 2.52 -4.75 -2.84
C THR A 31 3.84 -5.34 -3.32
N PRO A 32 4.06 -6.66 -3.22
CA PRO A 32 5.10 -7.31 -3.99
C PRO A 32 4.87 -7.07 -5.50
N ASP A 33 5.91 -7.12 -6.31
CA ASP A 33 5.75 -7.11 -7.75
C ASP A 33 5.12 -8.45 -8.19
N LEU A 34 3.80 -8.44 -8.38
CA LEU A 34 2.99 -9.60 -8.78
C LEU A 34 2.46 -9.44 -10.23
N GLY A 35 3.00 -8.48 -11.00
CA GLY A 35 2.38 -8.03 -12.24
C GLY A 35 1.18 -7.09 -11.98
N ALA A 36 0.83 -6.28 -12.99
CA ALA A 36 -0.12 -5.19 -12.88
C ALA A 36 -1.44 -5.61 -12.18
N CYS A 37 -1.57 -5.23 -10.91
CA CYS A 37 -2.79 -5.41 -10.15
C CYS A 37 -3.75 -4.26 -10.47
N ASP A 38 -4.45 -4.36 -11.60
CA ASP A 38 -5.56 -3.47 -11.97
C ASP A 38 -6.80 -3.65 -11.06
N GLY A 39 -6.74 -4.54 -10.07
CA GLY A 39 -7.85 -4.93 -9.20
C GLY A 39 -8.38 -3.84 -8.26
N TRP A 40 -7.67 -2.73 -8.09
CA TRP A 40 -8.01 -1.69 -7.10
C TRP A 40 -8.67 -0.45 -7.68
N ALA A 41 -9.22 -0.57 -8.90
CA ALA A 41 -9.76 0.56 -9.65
C ALA A 41 -10.91 1.29 -8.93
N ALA A 42 -11.65 0.61 -8.04
CA ALA A 42 -12.70 1.22 -7.22
C ALA A 42 -12.19 2.36 -6.32
N HIS A 43 -10.91 2.30 -5.92
CA HIS A 43 -10.29 3.24 -4.99
C HIS A 43 -9.50 4.36 -5.68
N LYS A 44 -9.68 4.51 -7.01
CA LYS A 44 -8.98 5.52 -7.83
C LYS A 44 -9.22 6.92 -7.25
N GLY A 45 -8.12 7.64 -7.03
CA GLY A 45 -8.12 9.00 -6.45
C GLY A 45 -7.86 9.07 -4.94
N ARG A 46 -8.15 8.00 -4.19
CA ARG A 46 -7.85 7.90 -2.75
C ARG A 46 -6.78 6.87 -2.40
N LEU A 47 -6.39 6.05 -3.38
CA LEU A 47 -5.36 5.03 -3.25
C LEU A 47 -4.28 5.20 -4.32
N ALA A 48 -3.03 5.20 -3.90
CA ALA A 48 -1.88 4.86 -4.75
C ALA A 48 -1.50 3.41 -4.51
N VAL A 49 -1.19 2.71 -5.60
CA VAL A 49 -0.64 1.36 -5.56
C VAL A 49 0.81 1.46 -6.00
N GLU A 50 1.69 0.95 -5.17
CA GLU A 50 3.13 0.95 -5.38
C GLU A 50 3.68 -0.46 -5.17
N HIS A 51 4.90 -0.69 -5.67
CA HIS A 51 5.58 -1.97 -5.50
C HIS A 51 6.89 -1.80 -4.73
N TRP A 52 7.27 -2.81 -3.96
CA TRP A 52 8.59 -2.84 -3.31
C TRP A 52 9.71 -2.81 -4.35
N ALA A 53 10.74 -1.99 -4.11
CA ALA A 53 11.97 -2.05 -4.91
C ALA A 53 12.76 -3.36 -4.70
N THR A 54 12.41 -4.15 -3.67
CA THR A 54 13.07 -5.41 -3.31
C THR A 54 12.09 -6.58 -3.43
N SER A 55 12.60 -7.81 -3.34
CA SER A 55 11.80 -9.05 -3.39
C SER A 55 10.92 -9.30 -2.16
N ARG A 56 10.53 -8.25 -1.44
CA ARG A 56 9.71 -8.33 -0.23
C ARG A 56 8.30 -8.79 -0.58
N ARG A 57 7.80 -9.78 0.17
CA ARG A 57 6.48 -10.42 -0.03
C ARG A 57 5.35 -9.85 0.81
N THR A 58 5.64 -8.85 1.64
CA THR A 58 4.65 -8.22 2.52
C THR A 58 3.80 -7.24 1.73
N THR A 59 2.48 -7.29 1.88
CA THR A 59 1.58 -6.21 1.45
C THR A 59 1.37 -5.26 2.63
N VAL A 60 1.48 -3.96 2.39
CA VAL A 60 1.36 -2.93 3.44
C VAL A 60 0.44 -1.81 2.96
N LEU A 61 -0.56 -1.48 3.78
CA LEU A 61 -1.39 -0.29 3.60
C LEU A 61 -0.92 0.82 4.54
N VAL A 62 -0.56 1.96 3.97
CA VAL A 62 -0.10 3.15 4.68
C VAL A 62 -1.14 4.26 4.54
N ARG A 63 -1.47 4.89 5.65
CA ARG A 63 -2.37 6.05 5.74
C ARG A 63 -1.69 7.32 5.22
N PRO A 64 -2.46 8.35 4.82
CA PRO A 64 -1.92 9.65 4.41
C PRO A 64 -1.01 10.33 5.45
N ASP A 65 -1.16 10.00 6.73
CA ASP A 65 -0.33 10.52 7.83
C ASP A 65 0.99 9.74 8.03
N GLY A 66 1.26 8.73 7.19
CA GLY A 66 2.48 7.94 7.21
C GLY A 66 2.48 6.80 8.23
N TYR A 67 1.32 6.43 8.80
CA TYR A 67 1.20 5.26 9.67
C TYR A 67 0.69 4.03 8.93
N VAL A 68 1.18 2.86 9.32
CA VAL A 68 0.72 1.58 8.77
C VAL A 68 -0.69 1.28 9.31
N ALA A 69 -1.68 1.26 8.42
CA ALA A 69 -3.04 0.82 8.72
C ALA A 69 -3.14 -0.70 8.79
N TRP A 70 -2.41 -1.40 7.92
CA TRP A 70 -2.44 -2.85 7.85
C TRP A 70 -1.19 -3.40 7.16
N ALA A 71 -0.77 -4.61 7.54
CA ALA A 71 0.29 -5.33 6.88
C ALA A 71 0.06 -6.84 6.98
N ALA A 72 0.31 -7.56 5.89
CA ALA A 72 0.22 -9.02 5.86
C ALA A 72 1.25 -9.59 4.87
N GLU A 73 1.78 -10.78 5.18
CA GLU A 73 2.62 -11.52 4.23
C GLU A 73 1.76 -12.44 3.39
N GLY A 74 2.00 -12.46 2.07
CA GLY A 74 1.27 -13.34 1.15
C GLY A 74 -0.24 -13.07 1.11
N ALA A 75 -0.66 -11.82 1.33
CA ALA A 75 -2.05 -11.44 1.28
C ALA A 75 -2.66 -11.75 -0.10
N ASP A 76 -3.78 -12.45 -0.11
CA ASP A 76 -4.55 -12.66 -1.32
C ASP A 76 -5.33 -11.37 -1.71
N PRO A 77 -5.79 -11.26 -2.96
CA PRO A 77 -6.56 -10.11 -3.41
C PRO A 77 -7.89 -9.90 -2.64
N GLY A 78 -8.56 -10.95 -2.18
CA GLY A 78 -9.80 -10.81 -1.41
C GLY A 78 -9.57 -10.16 -0.04
N ALA A 79 -8.54 -10.63 0.68
CA ALA A 79 -8.13 -10.03 1.95
C ALA A 79 -7.70 -8.56 1.78
N THR A 80 -6.97 -8.27 0.71
CA THR A 80 -6.53 -6.90 0.42
C THR A 80 -7.71 -5.98 0.09
N GLU A 81 -8.71 -6.44 -0.69
CA GLU A 81 -9.92 -5.65 -0.98
C GLU A 81 -10.72 -5.34 0.28
N ALA A 82 -10.90 -6.32 1.16
CA ALA A 82 -11.63 -6.12 2.41
C ALA A 82 -10.98 -5.03 3.27
N VAL A 83 -9.64 -5.00 3.34
CA VAL A 83 -8.89 -3.98 4.07
C VAL A 83 -9.02 -2.62 3.41
N LEU A 84 -8.94 -2.54 2.08
CA LEU A 84 -9.14 -1.29 1.34
C LEU A 84 -10.54 -0.74 1.55
N ALA A 85 -11.58 -1.55 1.43
CA ALA A 85 -12.96 -1.15 1.70
C ALA A 85 -13.14 -0.63 3.13
N ALA A 86 -12.48 -1.24 4.12
CA ALA A 86 -12.56 -0.82 5.52
C ALA A 86 -11.84 0.50 5.83
N HIS A 87 -10.72 0.80 5.16
CA HIS A 87 -9.87 1.95 5.48
C HIS A 87 -10.01 3.12 4.51
N VAL A 88 -10.13 2.82 3.22
CA VAL A 88 -10.17 3.79 2.12
C VAL A 88 -11.62 4.13 1.76
N GLY A 89 -12.56 3.23 2.07
CA GLY A 89 -13.96 3.29 1.65
C GLY A 89 -14.16 2.70 0.26
N ARG A 90 -15.38 2.82 -0.30
CA ARG A 90 -15.67 2.54 -1.72
C ARG A 90 -15.56 3.81 -2.53
#